data_AF-A0A5E6QM86-F1
#
_entry.id   AF-A0A5E6QM86-F1
#
_cell.length_a   1.000
_cell.length_b   1.000
_cell.length_c   1.000
_cell.angle_alpha   90.00
_cell.angle_beta   90.00
_cell.angle_gamma   90.00
#
_symmetry.space_group_name_H-M   'P 1'
#
loop_
_entity.id
_entity.type
_entity.pdbx_description
1 polymer ?
#
loop_
_entity_poly.entity_id
_entity_poly.type
_entity_poly.pdbx_seq_one_letter_code
_entity_poly.pdbx_strand_id
1 'polypeptide(L)' 'MIKDLYHDDAMAEIYRRDPMLAEALFNAIEADGNKAELAIIKRQIAKSAKLPHKDDSKKQ' A
#
# COMPACT_ATOMS: atom_id res chain seq x y z
N MET A 1 4.98 -10.82 13.49
CA MET A 1 5.28 -11.15 12.08
C MET A 1 4.05 -11.40 11.22
N ILE A 2 2.94 -12.00 11.69
CA ILE A 2 1.70 -12.17 10.87
C ILE A 2 0.83 -10.90 10.83
N LYS A 3 0.80 -10.13 11.92
CA LYS A 3 -0.04 -8.92 12.05
C LYS A 3 0.34 -7.82 11.05
N ASP A 4 1.64 -7.67 10.78
CA ASP A 4 2.16 -6.63 9.88
C ASP A 4 1.87 -6.96 8.40
N LEU A 5 1.86 -8.25 8.04
CA LEU A 5 1.45 -8.70 6.71
C LEU A 5 -0.01 -8.36 6.42
N TYR A 6 -0.90 -8.61 7.39
CA TYR A 6 -2.32 -8.28 7.29
C TYR A 6 -2.55 -6.77 7.20
N HIS A 7 -1.76 -5.99 7.95
CA HIS A 7 -1.80 -4.54 7.86
C HIS A 7 -1.33 -4.05 6.49
N ASP A 8 -0.25 -4.61 5.96
CA ASP A 8 0.27 -4.24 4.65
C ASP A 8 -0.72 -4.57 3.51
N ASP A 9 -1.41 -5.71 3.59
CA ASP A 9 -2.41 -6.11 2.60
C ASP A 9 -3.68 -5.23 2.66
N ALA A 10 -4.10 -4.84 3.87
CA ALA A 10 -5.21 -3.91 4.06
C ALA A 10 -4.89 -2.53 3.46
N MET A 11 -3.70 -1.99 3.74
CA MET A 11 -3.27 -0.70 3.20
C MET A 11 -3.03 -0.75 1.69
N ALA A 12 -2.51 -1.87 1.17
CA ALA A 12 -2.33 -2.06 -0.27
C ALA A 12 -3.66 -1.94 -1.04
N GLU A 13 -4.76 -2.52 -0.54
CA GLU A 13 -6.08 -2.39 -1.18
C GLU A 13 -6.62 -0.96 -1.11
N ILE A 14 -6.33 -0.22 -0.02
CA ILE A 14 -6.70 1.19 0.11
C ILE A 14 -5.92 2.04 -0.90
N TYR A 15 -4.60 1.90 -0.97
CA TYR A 15 -3.75 2.65 -1.91
C TYR A 15 -4.03 2.32 -3.38
N ARG A 16 -4.47 1.09 -3.67
CA ARG A 16 -4.92 0.73 -5.02
C ARG A 16 -6.18 1.49 -5.41
N ARG A 17 -7.10 1.69 -4.47
CA ARG A 17 -8.36 2.42 -4.71
C ARG A 17 -8.19 3.93 -4.70
N ASP A 18 -7.25 4.41 -3.89
CA ASP A 18 -6.93 5.83 -3.73
C ASP A 18 -5.42 6.06 -3.82
N PRO A 19 -4.88 6.18 -5.05
CA PRO A 19 -3.47 6.50 -5.25
C PRO A 19 -3.07 7.88 -4.72
N MET A 20 -4.01 8.85 -4.65
CA MET A 20 -3.73 10.19 -4.13
C MET A 20 -3.46 10.15 -2.63
N LEU A 21 -4.20 9.32 -1.88
CA LEU A 21 -3.92 9.06 -0.47
C LEU A 21 -2.53 8.45 -0.26
N ALA A 22 -2.14 7.49 -1.11
CA ALA A 22 -0.83 6.85 -1.04
C ALA A 22 0.31 7.87 -1.24
N GLU A 23 0.16 8.76 -2.22
CA GLU A 23 1.12 9.84 -2.49
C GLU A 23 1.17 10.87 -1.36
N ALA A 24 0.02 11.33 -0.87
CA ALA A 24 -0.05 12.29 0.22
C ALA A 24 0.62 11.76 1.50
N LEU A 25 0.37 10.49 1.83
CA LEU A 25 0.95 9.86 3.01
C LEU A 25 2.45 9.59 2.83
N PHE A 26 2.89 9.23 1.62
CA PHE A 26 4.32 9.09 1.29
C PHE A 26 5.07 10.39 1.51
N ASN A 27 4.56 11.51 0.98
CA ASN A 27 5.17 12.82 1.11
C ASN A 27 5.20 13.29 2.57
N ALA A 28 4.15 13.03 3.33
CA ALA A 28 4.09 13.37 4.76
C ALA A 28 5.15 12.61 5.58
N ILE A 29 5.29 11.29 5.35
CA ILE A 29 6.29 10.45 6.03
C ILE A 29 7.72 10.82 5.61
N GLU A 30 7.92 11.14 4.33
CA GLU A 30 9.22 11.58 3.83
C GLU A 30 9.64 12.91 4.48
N ALA A 31 8.71 13.86 4.64
CA ALA A 31 8.96 15.12 5.33
C ALA A 31 9.27 14.97 6.83
N ASP A 32 8.65 14.00 7.50
CA ASP A 32 8.92 13.67 8.92
C ASP A 32 10.28 12.96 9.11
N GLY A 33 10.86 12.40 8.04
CA GLY A 33 12.16 11.73 8.07
C GLY A 33 12.14 10.37 8.78
N ASN A 34 10.96 9.83 9.07
CA ASN A 34 10.79 8.54 9.75
C ASN A 34 11.10 7.37 8.81
N LYS A 35 12.33 6.86 8.89
CA LYS A 35 12.82 5.76 8.04
C LYS A 35 12.04 4.47 8.21
N ALA A 36 11.50 4.20 9.40
CA ALA A 36 10.75 2.97 9.67
C ALA A 36 9.39 3.00 8.96
N GLU A 37 8.68 4.12 9.08
CA GLU A 37 7.40 4.34 8.39
C GLU A 37 7.58 4.44 6.88
N LEU A 38 8.66 5.07 6.41
CA LEU A 38 8.98 5.15 4.98
C LEU A 38 9.18 3.76 4.37
N ALA A 39 9.81 2.84 5.10
CA ALA A 39 9.96 1.46 4.64
C ALA A 39 8.63 0.70 4.63
N ILE A 40 7.71 1.00 5.55
CA ILE A 40 6.36 0.41 5.59
C ILE A 40 5.55 0.86 4.38
N ILE A 41 5.40 2.18 4.17
CA ILE A 41 4.57 2.69 3.07
C ILE A 41 5.09 2.26 1.69
N LYS A 42 6.41 2.19 1.49
CA LYS A 42 7.01 1.67 0.25
C LYS A 42 6.62 0.22 -0.02
N ARG A 43 6.56 -0.64 1.01
CA ARG A 43 6.10 -2.04 0.85
C ARG A 43 4.63 -2.11 0.50
N GLN A 44 3.80 -1.30 1.16
CA GLN A 44 2.36 -1.25 0.94
C GLN A 44 2.00 -0.76 -0.46
N ILE A 45 2.69 0.29 -0.95
CA ILE A 45 2.55 0.77 -2.34
C ILE A 45 3.06 -0.28 -3.34
N ALA A 46 4.20 -0.91 -3.07
CA ALA A 46 4.71 -1.98 -3.95
C ALA A 46 3.76 -3.20 -4.01
N LYS A 47 3.03 -3.48 -2.93
CA LYS A 47 1.98 -4.49 -2.89
C LYS A 47 0.72 -4.04 -3.64
N SER A 48 0.29 -2.78 -3.50
CA SER A 48 -0.91 -2.28 -4.18
C SER A 48 -0.81 -2.41 -5.70
N ALA A 49 0.38 -2.18 -6.25
CA ALA A 49 0.68 -2.38 -7.67
C ALA A 49 0.64 -3.85 -8.14
N LYS A 50 0.79 -4.80 -7.21
CA LYS A 50 0.80 -6.26 -7.49
C LYS A 50 -0.56 -6.93 -7.22
N LEU A 51 -1.52 -6.20 -6.64
CA LEU A 51 -2.83 -6.76 -6.38
C LEU A 51 -3.56 -7.02 -7.71
N PRO A 52 -4.15 -8.21 -7.90
CA PRO A 52 -4.91 -8.52 -9.11
C PRO A 52 -6.12 -7.58 -9.20
N HIS A 53 -6.49 -7.18 -10.41
CA HIS A 53 -7.80 -6.56 -10.64
C HIS A 53 -8.86 -7.55 -10.18
N LYS A 54 -9.73 -7.17 -9.25
CA LYS A 54 -10.89 -8.00 -8.85
C LYS A 54 -11.83 -8.32 -10.03
N ASP A 55 -11.63 -7.70 -11.18
CA ASP A 55 -12.33 -7.98 -12.44
C ASP A 55 -11.76 -9.19 -13.21
N ASP A 56 -10.53 -9.65 -12.91
CA ASP A 56 -9.91 -10.80 -13.58
C ASP A 56 -10.38 -12.16 -12.99
N SER A 57 -11.17 -12.14 -11.92
CA SER A 57 -11.77 -13.35 -11.33
C SER A 57 -13.11 -13.75 -11.98
N LYS A 58 -13.55 -13.05 -13.04
CA LYS A 58 -14.71 -13.41 -13.86
C LYS A 58 -14.37 -13.45 -15.34
N LYS A 59 -13.42 -14.29 -15.75
CA LYS A 59 -13.41 -14.81 -17.14
C LYS A 59 -13.06 -16.30 -17.15
N GLN A 60 -14.14 -17.07 -17.36
CA GLN A 60 -14.29 -18.36 -18.06
C GLN A 60 -13.48 -19.56 -17.59
#